data_AF-A0A1Y3SLG1-F1
#
_entry.id   AF-A0A1Y3SLG1-F1
#
_cell.length_a   1.000
_cell.length_b   1.000
_cell.length_c   1.000
_cell.angle_alpha   90.00
_cell.angle_beta   90.00
_cell.angle_gamma   90.00
#
_symmetry.space_group_name_H-M   'P 1'
#
loop_
_entity.id
_entity.type
_entity.pdbx_description
1 polymer ?
#
loop_
_entity_poly.entity_id
_entity_poly.type
_entity_poly.pdbx_seq_one_letter_code
_entity_poly.pdbx_strand_id
1 'polypeptide(L)'
;MNNFLIVWFYRVFVALVLGIGVAVSFWLEWKYERQVAVTGCTVRVSTKRNTVIFVIPWALPIMMAVYWLIYAPFFGPALATDSLVEFSLQLLVVLSLYFALLLLLLPLLRRTISARACATLWLLPVFLYYDILLWQLSFVPPLVVLSIPNGLGPVLLGIWLAGAGAVVLWYLISHLRFRRRLLKNARPVEDTDVINLWWDEHRLALVKQRIRLVTSPAVSSPLTIGLFNRTMCTVLPERNYTLEQYQLIFRHELRHVQRWDISTKCFYLFCKALCWFNPLMWAAIRKASSDLELSCDEMVVYDAEDHTRREYASLLLETAGDERGFTTCLSASASSLRRRLKGVMVPRERGSGALVLGLIMAVLVLCSGLIWVSTANGTAGELLFPNQEEVIFQSVNVYVGSDSVDVREPSPTMNRALLAELSDLPVTKLAVGPNIPGSAKPRLSAFLSDREHLQYLRLTDGLCSLTILDGIDEVSTLYRVDGPVDWEGLYALAEEESS
;
A
#
# COMPACT_ATOMS: atom_id res chain seq x y z
N MET A 1 -18.54 27.45 -5.42
CA MET A 1 -17.30 26.80 -5.90
C MET A 1 -17.61 25.32 -6.05
N ASN A 2 -17.45 24.72 -7.24
CA ASN A 2 -17.88 23.34 -7.50
C ASN A 2 -17.27 22.40 -6.43
N ASN A 3 -18.06 21.58 -5.73
CA ASN A 3 -17.56 20.65 -4.70
C ASN A 3 -16.40 19.79 -5.25
N PHE A 4 -16.44 19.46 -6.54
CA PHE A 4 -15.35 18.78 -7.26
C PHE A 4 -14.03 19.55 -7.28
N LEU A 5 -14.03 20.87 -7.50
CA LEU A 5 -12.81 21.69 -7.51
C LEU A 5 -12.16 21.71 -6.11
N ILE A 6 -12.96 21.74 -5.05
CA ILE A 6 -12.48 21.68 -3.67
C ILE A 6 -11.84 20.31 -3.38
N VAL A 7 -12.49 19.22 -3.80
CA VAL A 7 -11.95 17.87 -3.65
C VAL A 7 -10.63 17.71 -4.40
N TRP A 8 -10.54 18.17 -5.65
CA TRP A 8 -9.29 18.12 -6.41
C TRP A 8 -8.20 18.99 -5.81
N PHE A 9 -8.54 20.19 -5.32
CA PHE A 9 -7.60 21.05 -4.61
C PHE A 9 -7.05 20.35 -3.36
N TYR A 10 -7.92 19.75 -2.55
CA TYR A 10 -7.51 18.98 -1.37
C TYR A 10 -6.60 17.81 -1.74
N ARG A 11 -6.95 17.03 -2.79
CA ARG A 11 -6.10 15.92 -3.27
C ARG A 11 -4.73 16.39 -3.72
N VAL A 12 -4.65 17.47 -4.49
CA VAL A 12 -3.37 18.07 -4.93
C VAL A 12 -2.58 18.54 -3.72
N PHE A 13 -3.23 19.19 -2.75
CA PHE A 13 -2.58 19.63 -1.52
C PHE A 13 -1.99 18.45 -0.73
N VAL A 14 -2.78 17.40 -0.48
CA VAL A 14 -2.31 16.18 0.21
C VAL A 14 -1.18 15.50 -0.57
N ALA A 15 -1.31 15.38 -1.90
CA ALA A 15 -0.29 14.79 -2.76
C ALA A 15 1.03 15.55 -2.68
N LEU A 16 0.99 16.89 -2.65
CA LEU A 16 2.17 17.74 -2.47
C LEU A 16 2.77 17.58 -1.07
N VAL A 17 1.95 17.63 -0.02
CA VAL A 17 2.43 17.49 1.37
C VAL A 17 3.11 16.13 1.58
N LEU A 18 2.47 15.04 1.16
CA LEU A 18 3.03 13.69 1.29
C LEU A 18 4.23 13.49 0.36
N GLY A 19 4.16 13.96 -0.88
CA GLY A 19 5.26 13.86 -1.85
C GLY A 19 6.51 14.62 -1.40
N ILE A 20 6.35 15.87 -0.96
CA ILE A 20 7.45 16.68 -0.39
C ILE A 20 7.95 16.04 0.90
N GLY A 21 7.05 15.60 1.77
CA GLY A 21 7.39 14.92 3.02
C GLY A 21 8.28 13.70 2.78
N VAL A 22 7.90 12.81 1.86
CA VAL A 22 8.70 11.64 1.47
C VAL A 22 10.04 12.06 0.86
N ALA A 23 10.05 13.00 -0.08
CA ALA A 23 11.26 13.44 -0.76
C ALA A 23 12.28 14.07 0.20
N VAL A 24 11.86 15.06 1.00
CA VAL A 24 12.73 15.77 1.95
C VAL A 24 13.27 14.80 2.99
N SER A 25 12.39 13.98 3.55
CA SER A 25 12.76 13.08 4.62
C SER A 25 13.72 11.98 4.12
N PHE A 26 13.47 11.40 2.95
CA PHE A 26 14.41 10.47 2.31
C PHE A 26 15.74 11.14 1.98
N TRP A 27 15.73 12.38 1.46
CA TRP A 27 16.96 13.11 1.12
C TRP A 27 17.83 13.39 2.35
N LEU A 28 17.21 13.79 3.48
CA LEU A 28 17.91 14.01 4.74
C LEU A 28 18.57 12.72 5.24
N GLU A 29 17.85 11.60 5.19
CA GLU A 29 18.36 10.28 5.59
C GLU A 29 19.51 9.84 4.67
N TRP A 30 19.33 9.96 3.36
CA TRP A 30 20.35 9.60 2.36
C TRP A 30 21.63 10.44 2.48
N LYS A 31 21.50 11.76 2.71
CA LYS A 31 22.63 12.67 2.93
C LYS A 31 23.37 12.30 4.21
N TYR A 32 22.64 12.01 5.27
CA TYR A 32 23.20 11.60 6.55
C TYR A 32 23.95 10.27 6.44
N GLU A 33 23.36 9.26 5.81
CA GLU A 33 24.02 7.99 5.55
C GLU A 33 25.37 8.21 4.85
N ARG A 34 25.40 8.94 3.73
CA ARG A 34 26.67 9.22 3.00
C ARG A 34 27.70 9.95 3.87
N GLN A 35 27.27 10.91 4.69
CA GLN A 35 28.17 11.61 5.62
C GLN A 35 28.78 10.64 6.64
N VAL A 36 27.98 9.73 7.22
CA VAL A 36 28.45 8.72 8.16
C VAL A 36 29.48 7.79 7.53
N ALA A 37 29.26 7.37 6.28
CA ALA A 37 30.23 6.53 5.57
C ALA A 37 31.59 7.21 5.38
N VAL A 38 31.61 8.52 5.08
CA VAL A 38 32.87 9.26 4.84
C VAL A 38 33.58 9.63 6.14
N THR A 39 32.82 10.05 7.16
CA THR A 39 33.39 10.67 8.37
C THR A 39 33.59 9.72 9.54
N GLY A 40 33.12 8.46 9.43
CA GLY A 40 33.21 7.52 10.54
C GLY A 40 32.46 7.99 11.79
N CYS A 41 31.38 8.77 11.64
CA CYS A 41 30.51 9.20 12.73
C CYS A 41 31.16 10.11 13.81
N THR A 42 31.99 11.09 13.44
CA THR A 42 32.58 12.03 14.41
C THR A 42 31.61 13.11 14.93
N VAL A 43 30.45 13.33 14.30
CA VAL A 43 29.51 14.39 14.72
C VAL A 43 28.07 13.88 14.76
N ARG A 44 27.48 13.87 15.96
CA ARG A 44 26.03 13.67 16.18
C ARG A 44 25.43 14.95 16.74
N VAL A 45 24.56 15.61 15.99
CA VAL A 45 23.75 16.74 16.52
C VAL A 45 22.41 16.28 17.09
N SER A 46 21.90 15.08 16.76
CA SER A 46 20.55 14.63 17.18
C SER A 46 20.48 13.21 17.73
N THR A 47 19.73 13.04 18.83
CA THR A 47 19.48 11.77 19.54
C THR A 47 18.32 10.94 18.96
N LYS A 48 17.53 11.48 18.02
CA LYS A 48 16.32 10.83 17.50
C LYS A 48 16.58 9.97 16.26
N ARG A 49 15.89 8.82 16.19
CA ARG A 49 15.87 7.90 15.04
C ARG A 49 14.97 8.51 13.97
N ASN A 50 15.51 8.79 12.78
CA ASN A 50 14.72 9.19 11.61
C ASN A 50 15.03 8.23 10.45
N THR A 51 14.76 6.93 10.59
CA THR A 51 14.40 6.14 9.40
C THR A 51 12.94 6.49 9.11
N VAL A 52 12.74 7.23 8.03
CA VAL A 52 11.52 8.03 7.78
C VAL A 52 10.31 7.16 7.48
N ILE A 53 10.55 5.98 6.92
CA ILE A 53 9.48 5.09 6.52
C ILE A 53 9.28 4.10 7.66
N PHE A 54 8.36 4.43 8.57
CA PHE A 54 7.86 3.50 9.57
C PHE A 54 7.10 2.37 8.85
N VAL A 55 7.83 1.37 8.37
CA VAL A 55 7.24 0.13 7.90
C VAL A 55 6.96 -0.72 9.12
N ILE A 56 5.75 -0.62 9.65
CA ILE A 56 5.22 -1.64 10.55
C ILE A 56 4.44 -2.61 9.64
N PRO A 57 4.95 -3.82 9.36
CA PRO A 57 4.27 -4.78 8.49
C PRO A 57 2.83 -5.08 8.94
N TRP A 58 2.56 -4.88 10.23
CA TRP A 58 1.26 -5.07 10.88
C TRP A 58 0.32 -3.86 10.78
N ALA A 59 0.77 -2.72 10.26
CA ALA A 59 -0.05 -1.51 10.19
C ALA A 59 -1.36 -1.73 9.41
N LEU A 60 -1.30 -2.33 8.22
CA LEU A 60 -2.52 -2.59 7.44
C LEU A 60 -3.46 -3.59 8.12
N PRO A 61 -3.03 -4.78 8.57
CA PRO A 61 -3.92 -5.69 9.29
C PRO A 61 -4.57 -5.05 10.51
N ILE A 62 -3.80 -4.25 11.27
CA ILE A 62 -4.33 -3.52 12.43
C ILE A 62 -5.34 -2.47 11.97
N MET A 63 -5.04 -1.68 10.94
CA MET A 63 -5.97 -0.68 10.40
C MET A 63 -7.26 -1.31 9.89
N MET A 64 -7.17 -2.43 9.16
CA MET A 64 -8.33 -3.18 8.67
C MET A 64 -9.19 -3.73 9.81
N ALA A 65 -8.55 -4.31 10.84
CA ALA A 65 -9.25 -4.82 12.01
C ALA A 65 -9.91 -3.71 12.82
N VAL A 66 -9.20 -2.60 13.04
CA VAL A 66 -9.72 -1.42 13.73
C VAL A 66 -10.87 -0.80 12.95
N TYR A 67 -10.74 -0.68 11.62
CA TYR A 67 -11.80 -0.18 10.75
C TYR A 67 -13.07 -1.04 10.90
N TRP A 68 -12.94 -2.36 10.80
CA TRP A 68 -14.10 -3.25 10.97
C TRP A 68 -14.71 -3.16 12.37
N LEU A 69 -13.88 -3.14 13.42
CA LEU A 69 -14.33 -3.03 14.81
C LEU A 69 -15.05 -1.71 15.10
N ILE A 70 -14.66 -0.62 14.43
CA ILE A 70 -15.32 0.68 14.55
C ILE A 70 -16.58 0.72 13.69
N TYR A 71 -16.57 0.16 12.49
CA TYR A 71 -17.68 0.31 11.54
C TYR A 71 -18.86 -0.64 11.84
N ALA A 72 -18.58 -1.86 12.31
CA ALA A 72 -19.61 -2.88 12.56
C ALA A 72 -20.67 -2.49 13.61
N PRO A 73 -20.34 -1.81 14.73
CA PRO A 73 -21.35 -1.37 15.70
C PRO A 73 -22.29 -0.26 15.19
N PHE A 74 -21.86 0.56 14.22
CA PHE A 74 -22.66 1.68 13.71
C PHE A 74 -23.50 1.30 12.50
N PHE A 75 -22.96 0.47 11.60
CA PHE A 75 -23.58 0.12 10.32
C PHE A 75 -23.98 -1.36 10.23
N GLY A 76 -23.72 -2.15 11.26
CA GLY A 76 -23.97 -3.58 11.27
C GLY A 76 -22.82 -4.42 10.66
N PRO A 77 -22.69 -5.70 11.05
CA PRO A 77 -21.56 -6.54 10.67
C PRO A 77 -21.52 -6.90 9.18
N ALA A 78 -22.68 -6.95 8.50
CA ALA A 78 -22.75 -7.26 7.07
C ALA A 78 -22.12 -6.12 6.23
N LEU A 79 -22.59 -4.88 6.40
CA LEU A 79 -22.08 -3.71 5.69
C LEU A 79 -20.60 -3.44 6.00
N ALA A 80 -20.17 -3.67 7.24
CA ALA A 80 -18.75 -3.58 7.61
C ALA A 80 -17.88 -4.59 6.87
N THR A 81 -18.38 -5.81 6.69
CA THR A 81 -17.67 -6.87 5.99
C THR A 81 -17.60 -6.58 4.50
N ASP A 82 -18.69 -6.15 3.87
CA ASP A 82 -18.70 -5.77 2.45
C ASP A 82 -17.76 -4.60 2.16
N SER A 83 -17.77 -3.57 2.99
CA SER A 83 -16.86 -2.42 2.87
C SER A 83 -15.39 -2.85 2.98
N LEU A 84 -15.09 -3.78 3.88
CA LEU A 84 -13.74 -4.34 4.03
C LEU A 84 -13.33 -5.18 2.81
N VAL A 85 -14.26 -5.93 2.21
CA VAL A 85 -14.04 -6.71 0.99
C VAL A 85 -13.71 -5.79 -0.18
N GLU A 86 -14.55 -4.78 -0.43
CA GLU A 86 -14.36 -3.79 -1.50
C GLU A 86 -12.99 -3.10 -1.35
N PHE A 87 -12.65 -2.62 -0.15
CA PHE A 87 -11.36 -2.01 0.14
C PHE A 87 -10.18 -2.97 -0.12
N SER A 88 -10.30 -4.22 0.33
CA SER A 88 -9.25 -5.23 0.15
C SER A 88 -9.00 -5.50 -1.33
N LEU A 89 -10.06 -5.65 -2.12
CA LEU A 89 -9.98 -5.88 -3.56
C LEU A 89 -9.38 -4.69 -4.29
N GLN A 90 -9.80 -3.48 -3.93
CA GLN A 90 -9.25 -2.25 -4.49
C GLN A 90 -7.74 -2.15 -4.20
N LEU A 91 -7.32 -2.41 -2.96
CA LEU A 91 -5.92 -2.42 -2.59
C LEU A 91 -5.11 -3.45 -3.40
N LEU A 92 -5.65 -4.66 -3.63
CA LEU A 92 -4.99 -5.69 -4.44
C LEU A 92 -4.77 -5.22 -5.89
N VAL A 93 -5.76 -4.57 -6.49
CA VAL A 93 -5.64 -4.05 -7.87
C VAL A 93 -4.60 -2.95 -7.93
N VAL A 94 -4.65 -1.98 -7.02
CA VAL A 94 -3.70 -0.86 -6.99
C VAL A 94 -2.27 -1.35 -6.73
N LEU A 95 -2.06 -2.27 -5.79
CA LEU A 95 -0.74 -2.88 -5.54
C LEU A 95 -0.22 -3.62 -6.78
N SER A 96 -1.09 -4.37 -7.46
CA SER A 96 -0.72 -5.11 -8.66
C SER A 96 -0.27 -4.19 -9.80
N LEU A 97 -1.03 -3.12 -10.05
CA LEU A 97 -0.69 -2.10 -11.04
C LEU A 97 0.59 -1.36 -10.68
N TYR A 98 0.73 -0.95 -9.42
CA TYR A 98 1.93 -0.27 -8.93
C TYR A 98 3.18 -1.12 -9.17
N PHE A 99 3.18 -2.38 -8.74
CA PHE A 99 4.37 -3.24 -8.88
C PHE A 99 4.63 -3.63 -10.33
N ALA A 100 3.60 -3.77 -11.17
CA ALA A 100 3.76 -4.00 -12.61
C ALA A 100 4.44 -2.80 -13.29
N LEU A 101 3.95 -1.59 -13.04
CA LEU A 101 4.53 -0.35 -13.56
C LEU A 101 5.95 -0.14 -13.02
N LEU A 102 6.18 -0.38 -11.73
CA LEU A 102 7.49 -0.29 -11.13
C LEU A 102 8.46 -1.26 -11.79
N LEU A 103 8.07 -2.53 -12.01
CA LEU A 103 8.90 -3.52 -12.70
C LEU A 103 9.29 -3.08 -14.11
N LEU A 104 8.37 -2.44 -14.84
CA LEU A 104 8.60 -1.92 -16.18
C LEU A 104 9.55 -0.71 -16.18
N LEU A 105 9.41 0.20 -15.20
CA LEU A 105 10.23 1.41 -15.08
C LEU A 105 11.60 1.14 -14.44
N LEU A 106 11.75 0.05 -13.67
CA LEU A 106 12.94 -0.26 -12.89
C LEU A 106 14.26 -0.26 -13.67
N PRO A 107 14.34 -0.77 -14.93
CA PRO A 107 15.58 -0.72 -15.71
C PRO A 107 16.05 0.70 -16.01
N LEU A 108 15.11 1.65 -16.18
CA LEU A 108 15.40 3.07 -16.39
C LEU A 108 15.78 3.74 -15.07
N LEU A 109 14.98 3.51 -14.02
CA LEU A 109 15.21 4.08 -12.69
C LEU A 109 16.59 3.70 -12.14
N ARG A 110 17.01 2.44 -12.28
CA ARG A 110 18.34 1.99 -11.83
C ARG A 110 19.52 2.65 -12.56
N ARG A 111 19.28 3.32 -13.70
CA ARG A 111 20.31 4.11 -14.39
C ARG A 111 20.45 5.51 -13.79
N THR A 112 19.40 6.06 -13.21
CA THR A 112 19.30 7.49 -12.83
C THR A 112 19.34 7.72 -11.32
N ILE A 113 18.72 6.85 -10.52
CA ILE A 113 18.59 7.01 -9.07
C ILE A 113 19.39 5.96 -8.29
N SER A 114 19.75 6.28 -7.04
CA SER A 114 20.46 5.40 -6.12
C SER A 114 19.78 4.04 -5.92
N ALA A 115 20.55 3.01 -5.56
CA ALA A 115 19.97 1.70 -5.23
C ALA A 115 19.09 1.80 -3.97
N ARG A 116 19.44 2.71 -3.04
CA ARG A 116 18.63 3.05 -1.87
C ARG A 116 17.24 3.56 -2.25
N ALA A 117 17.13 4.47 -3.22
CA ALA A 117 15.83 4.95 -3.68
C ALA A 117 15.04 3.84 -4.39
N CYS A 118 15.70 2.99 -5.19
CA CYS A 118 15.06 1.82 -5.80
C CYS A 118 14.50 0.87 -4.72
N ALA A 119 15.26 0.60 -3.67
CA ALA A 119 14.80 -0.21 -2.53
C ALA A 119 13.58 0.42 -1.83
N THR A 120 13.59 1.74 -1.68
CA THR A 120 12.49 2.50 -1.07
C THR A 120 11.21 2.51 -1.90
N LEU A 121 11.29 2.47 -3.23
CA LEU A 121 10.10 2.39 -4.09
C LEU A 121 9.24 1.17 -3.74
N TRP A 122 9.85 0.04 -3.42
CA TRP A 122 9.11 -1.16 -3.01
C TRP A 122 8.32 -1.00 -1.70
N LEU A 123 8.63 0.02 -0.89
CA LEU A 123 7.97 0.32 0.38
C LEU A 123 6.93 1.43 0.27
N LEU A 124 6.96 2.21 -0.82
CA LEU A 124 6.06 3.35 -0.99
C LEU A 124 4.57 2.99 -0.93
N PRO A 125 4.12 1.81 -1.41
CA PRO A 125 2.72 1.42 -1.29
C PRO A 125 2.19 1.27 0.13
N VAL A 126 3.04 1.25 1.16
CA VAL A 126 2.59 1.31 2.57
C VAL A 126 1.69 2.52 2.82
N PHE A 127 1.92 3.63 2.11
CA PHE A 127 1.10 4.82 2.27
C PHE A 127 -0.31 4.68 1.67
N LEU A 128 -0.54 3.71 0.78
CA LEU A 128 -1.89 3.39 0.29
C LEU A 128 -2.79 2.86 1.40
N TYR A 129 -2.24 2.44 2.54
CA TYR A 129 -3.05 2.02 3.68
C TYR A 129 -3.87 3.18 4.25
N TYR A 130 -3.32 4.40 4.17
CA TYR A 130 -4.00 5.62 4.59
C TYR A 130 -4.97 6.15 3.52
N ASP A 131 -5.04 5.49 2.35
CA ASP A 131 -5.95 5.89 1.28
C ASP A 131 -7.42 5.81 1.71
N ILE A 132 -7.77 4.86 2.57
CA ILE A 132 -9.14 4.73 3.11
C ILE A 132 -9.59 6.02 3.84
N LEU A 133 -8.68 6.66 4.56
CA LEU A 133 -8.94 7.92 5.28
C LEU A 133 -8.98 9.10 4.32
N LEU A 134 -8.07 9.15 3.33
CA LEU A 134 -8.05 10.21 2.32
C LEU A 134 -9.30 10.18 1.45
N TRP A 135 -9.79 8.99 1.13
CA TRP A 135 -10.93 8.78 0.27
C TRP A 135 -12.25 9.24 0.89
N GLN A 136 -12.49 8.94 2.18
CA GLN A 136 -13.67 9.43 2.91
C GLN A 136 -13.78 10.96 2.87
N LEU A 137 -12.63 11.65 2.83
CA LEU A 137 -12.57 13.11 2.82
C LEU A 137 -12.59 13.71 1.39
N SER A 138 -12.39 12.89 0.34
CA SER A 138 -12.01 13.36 -1.01
C SER A 138 -12.54 12.50 -2.15
N PHE A 139 -13.80 12.06 -2.09
CA PHE A 139 -14.38 11.20 -3.12
C PHE A 139 -14.31 11.81 -4.53
N VAL A 140 -13.81 11.04 -5.50
CA VAL A 140 -13.85 11.37 -6.93
C VAL A 140 -14.48 10.17 -7.65
N PRO A 141 -15.40 10.40 -8.61
CA PRO A 141 -15.98 9.37 -9.43
C PRO A 141 -14.88 8.50 -10.06
N PRO A 142 -14.94 7.18 -9.89
CA PRO A 142 -13.94 6.29 -10.45
C PRO A 142 -14.00 6.32 -11.98
N LEU A 143 -12.83 6.27 -12.61
CA LEU A 143 -12.69 6.16 -14.07
C LEU A 143 -13.00 4.74 -14.55
N VAL A 144 -12.64 3.75 -13.73
CA VAL A 144 -12.84 2.33 -14.04
C VAL A 144 -13.53 1.68 -12.86
N VAL A 145 -14.64 1.00 -13.12
CA VAL A 145 -15.33 0.17 -12.12
C VAL A 145 -15.28 -1.28 -12.58
N LEU A 146 -14.78 -2.14 -11.71
CA LEU A 146 -14.73 -3.58 -11.90
C LEU A 146 -15.86 -4.20 -11.06
N SER A 147 -16.84 -4.77 -11.74
CA SER A 147 -18.00 -5.40 -11.10
C SER A 147 -17.72 -6.88 -10.86
N ILE A 148 -17.90 -7.32 -9.61
CA ILE A 148 -17.88 -8.73 -9.22
C ILE A 148 -19.33 -9.21 -9.11
N PRO A 149 -19.67 -10.41 -9.63
CA PRO A 149 -21.01 -10.96 -9.49
C PRO A 149 -21.45 -11.05 -8.02
N ASN A 150 -22.72 -10.72 -7.79
CA ASN A 150 -23.33 -10.69 -6.46
C ASN A 150 -23.18 -12.06 -5.76
N GLY A 151 -22.92 -12.05 -4.45
CA GLY A 151 -22.76 -13.26 -3.63
C GLY A 151 -21.40 -13.96 -3.72
N LEU A 152 -20.56 -13.67 -4.72
CA LEU A 152 -19.20 -14.23 -4.78
C LEU A 152 -18.21 -13.53 -3.82
N GLY A 153 -18.51 -12.30 -3.39
CA GLY A 153 -17.64 -11.50 -2.53
C GLY A 153 -17.14 -12.23 -1.27
N PRO A 154 -18.03 -12.75 -0.40
CA PRO A 154 -17.64 -13.46 0.82
C PRO A 154 -16.86 -14.75 0.55
N VAL A 155 -17.21 -15.49 -0.50
CA VAL A 155 -16.52 -16.73 -0.89
C VAL A 155 -15.10 -16.41 -1.36
N LEU A 156 -14.93 -15.39 -2.20
CA LEU A 156 -13.62 -14.92 -2.66
C LEU A 156 -12.78 -14.41 -1.51
N LEU A 157 -13.36 -13.66 -0.56
CA LEU A 157 -12.67 -13.22 0.66
C LEU A 157 -12.19 -14.43 1.49
N GLY A 158 -13.04 -15.44 1.67
CA GLY A 158 -12.69 -16.66 2.41
C GLY A 158 -11.52 -17.40 1.79
N ILE A 159 -11.56 -17.62 0.46
CA ILE A 159 -10.45 -18.23 -0.30
C ILE A 159 -9.19 -17.38 -0.19
N TRP A 160 -9.32 -16.06 -0.30
CA TRP A 160 -8.23 -15.12 -0.21
C TRP A 160 -7.53 -15.15 1.15
N LEU A 161 -8.29 -15.07 2.25
CA LEU A 161 -7.78 -15.16 3.62
C LEU A 161 -7.12 -16.51 3.90
N ALA A 162 -7.73 -17.61 3.43
CA ALA A 162 -7.18 -18.94 3.59
C ALA A 162 -5.81 -19.07 2.88
N GLY A 163 -5.70 -18.59 1.64
CA GLY A 163 -4.45 -18.58 0.89
C GLY A 163 -3.39 -17.69 1.53
N ALA A 164 -3.76 -16.48 1.97
CA ALA A 164 -2.86 -15.58 2.69
C ALA A 164 -2.34 -16.21 3.99
N GLY A 165 -3.24 -16.80 4.78
CA GLY A 165 -2.91 -17.52 6.01
C GLY A 165 -1.98 -18.70 5.78
N ALA A 166 -2.23 -19.50 4.74
CA ALA A 166 -1.38 -20.62 4.36
C ALA A 166 0.04 -20.16 3.97
N VAL A 167 0.17 -19.08 3.19
CA VAL A 167 1.48 -18.51 2.82
C VAL A 167 2.23 -17.99 4.06
N VAL A 168 1.55 -17.22 4.93
CA VAL A 168 2.16 -16.72 6.18
C VAL A 168 2.63 -17.89 7.05
N LEU A 169 1.79 -18.90 7.25
CA LEU A 169 2.10 -20.06 8.07
C LEU A 169 3.27 -20.86 7.49
N TRP A 170 3.26 -21.12 6.18
CA TRP A 170 4.34 -21.82 5.49
C TRP A 170 5.69 -21.12 5.69
N TYR A 171 5.72 -19.80 5.47
CA TYR A 171 6.93 -19.00 5.65
C TYR A 171 7.37 -18.91 7.11
N LEU A 172 6.43 -18.76 8.06
CA LEU A 172 6.74 -18.75 9.49
C LEU A 172 7.36 -20.07 9.93
N ILE A 173 6.76 -21.21 9.55
CA ILE A 173 7.30 -22.54 9.84
C ILE A 173 8.67 -22.72 9.18
N SER A 174 8.81 -22.30 7.91
CA SER A 174 10.09 -22.34 7.18
C SER A 174 11.17 -21.53 7.90
N HIS A 175 10.87 -20.31 8.34
CA HIS A 175 11.77 -19.46 9.11
C HIS A 175 12.19 -20.11 10.42
N LEU A 176 11.23 -20.61 11.20
CA LEU A 176 11.50 -21.23 12.50
C LEU A 176 12.34 -22.50 12.34
N ARG A 177 12.04 -23.34 11.34
CA ARG A 177 12.85 -24.54 11.02
C ARG A 177 14.25 -24.14 10.60
N PHE A 178 14.38 -23.16 9.72
CA PHE A 178 15.66 -22.67 9.24
C PHE A 178 16.51 -22.09 10.38
N ARG A 179 15.93 -21.20 11.20
CA ARG A 179 16.59 -20.63 12.39
C ARG A 179 17.03 -21.72 13.37
N ARG A 180 16.18 -22.71 13.64
CA ARG A 180 16.52 -23.85 14.52
C ARG A 180 17.71 -24.64 13.96
N ARG A 181 17.76 -24.90 12.66
CA ARG A 181 18.89 -25.59 12.02
C ARG A 181 20.17 -24.78 12.13
N LEU A 182 20.11 -23.48 11.82
CA LEU A 182 21.29 -22.60 11.87
C LEU A 182 21.87 -22.47 13.27
N LEU A 183 21.02 -22.35 14.29
CA LEU A 183 21.46 -22.09 15.66
C LEU A 183 21.75 -23.36 16.47
N LYS A 184 21.44 -24.56 15.94
CA LYS A 184 21.63 -25.83 16.67
C LYS A 184 23.08 -26.05 17.11
N ASN A 185 24.02 -25.75 16.23
CA ASN A 185 25.46 -25.92 16.46
C ASN A 185 26.20 -24.58 16.50
N ALA A 186 25.47 -23.47 16.66
CA ALA A 186 26.09 -22.16 16.68
C ALA A 186 26.87 -21.95 17.99
N ARG A 187 28.06 -21.36 17.89
CA ARG A 187 28.95 -21.06 19.01
C ARG A 187 29.25 -19.56 19.05
N PRO A 188 29.44 -18.96 20.23
CA PRO A 188 29.95 -17.58 20.30
C PRO A 188 31.30 -17.47 19.57
N VAL A 189 31.56 -16.32 18.96
CA VAL A 189 32.92 -16.00 18.48
C VAL A 189 33.80 -15.82 19.72
N GLU A 190 34.99 -16.44 19.72
CA GLU A 190 35.95 -16.40 20.83
C GLU A 190 37.13 -15.46 20.57
N ASP A 191 37.41 -15.16 19.29
CA ASP A 191 38.50 -14.27 18.89
C ASP A 191 38.23 -12.83 19.37
N THR A 192 39.11 -12.32 20.23
CA THR A 192 38.96 -11.02 20.88
C THR A 192 39.07 -9.87 19.88
N ASP A 193 39.93 -9.98 18.86
CA ASP A 193 40.13 -8.92 17.87
C ASP A 193 38.89 -8.79 16.98
N VAL A 194 38.30 -9.92 16.60
CA VAL A 194 37.05 -9.97 15.82
C VAL A 194 35.88 -9.41 16.63
N ILE A 195 35.79 -9.72 17.92
CA ILE A 195 34.75 -9.18 18.81
C ILE A 195 34.89 -7.67 18.98
N ASN A 196 36.11 -7.17 19.19
CA ASN A 196 36.36 -5.74 19.32
C ASN A 196 35.99 -5.00 18.03
N LEU A 197 36.42 -5.52 16.88
CA LEU A 197 36.07 -4.97 15.57
C LEU A 197 34.55 -4.96 15.34
N TRP A 198 33.84 -6.01 15.73
CA TRP A 198 32.37 -6.05 15.66
C TRP A 198 31.73 -4.92 16.47
N TRP A 199 32.18 -4.69 17.70
CA TRP A 199 31.63 -3.63 18.54
C TRP A 199 32.02 -2.23 18.10
N ASP A 200 33.21 -2.05 17.52
CA ASP A 200 33.63 -0.80 16.91
C ASP A 200 32.74 -0.46 15.70
N GLU A 201 32.58 -1.39 14.76
CA GLU A 201 31.70 -1.20 13.60
C GLU A 201 30.23 -1.06 14.02
N HIS A 202 29.78 -1.77 15.05
CA HIS A 202 28.43 -1.64 15.61
C HIS A 202 28.17 -0.22 16.15
N ARG A 203 29.16 0.35 16.85
CA ARG A 203 29.12 1.73 17.34
C ARG A 203 29.13 2.73 16.20
N LEU A 204 29.97 2.53 15.18
CA LEU A 204 30.04 3.37 13.99
C LEU A 204 28.73 3.34 13.19
N ALA A 205 28.09 2.17 13.09
CA ALA A 205 26.78 1.99 12.46
C ALA A 205 25.61 2.55 13.29
N LEU A 206 25.86 2.98 14.54
CA LEU A 206 24.88 3.55 15.47
C LEU A 206 23.67 2.63 15.73
N VAL A 207 23.89 1.32 15.71
CA VAL A 207 22.85 0.35 16.00
C VAL A 207 22.60 0.33 17.50
N LYS A 208 21.35 0.56 17.94
CA LYS A 208 21.02 0.58 19.39
C LYS A 208 20.92 -0.81 19.99
N GLN A 209 20.46 -1.77 19.18
CA GLN A 209 20.22 -3.14 19.60
C GLN A 209 21.56 -3.85 19.75
N ARG A 210 21.81 -4.49 20.90
CA ARG A 210 22.95 -5.40 21.04
C ARG A 210 22.67 -6.68 20.25
N ILE A 211 23.34 -6.83 19.12
CA ILE A 211 23.21 -8.01 18.27
C ILE A 211 24.30 -9.00 18.67
N ARG A 212 23.90 -10.26 18.90
CA ARG A 212 24.84 -11.33 19.22
C ARG A 212 25.57 -11.76 17.96
N LEU A 213 26.89 -11.88 18.06
CA LEU A 213 27.75 -12.47 17.03
C LEU A 213 28.02 -13.93 17.37
N VAL A 214 27.70 -14.84 16.45
CA VAL A 214 27.94 -16.28 16.60
C VAL A 214 28.50 -16.84 15.31
N THR A 215 29.16 -17.98 15.38
CA THR A 215 29.62 -18.75 14.22
C THR A 215 28.82 -20.05 14.14
N SER A 216 28.47 -20.50 12.94
CA SER A 216 27.76 -21.77 12.73
C SER A 216 28.27 -22.50 11.48
N PRO A 217 28.48 -23.82 11.54
CA PRO A 217 28.85 -24.62 10.38
C PRO A 217 27.70 -24.79 9.37
N ALA A 218 26.47 -24.47 9.78
CA ALA A 218 25.28 -24.60 8.93
C ALA A 218 25.11 -23.43 7.94
N VAL A 219 26.00 -22.43 7.99
CA VAL A 219 25.96 -21.23 7.17
C VAL A 219 27.18 -21.18 6.27
N SER A 220 26.98 -20.84 5.02
CA SER A 220 28.00 -20.66 3.98
C SER A 220 28.40 -19.19 3.76
N SER A 221 27.50 -18.25 4.06
CA SER A 221 27.70 -16.80 3.93
C SER A 221 27.26 -16.08 5.21
N PRO A 222 27.99 -15.07 5.68
CA PRO A 222 27.54 -14.21 6.78
C PRO A 222 26.09 -13.76 6.58
N LEU A 223 25.32 -13.78 7.67
CA LEU A 223 23.93 -13.35 7.65
C LEU A 223 23.47 -12.88 9.03
N THR A 224 22.47 -12.01 9.04
CA THR A 224 21.73 -11.59 10.21
C THR A 224 20.33 -12.19 10.17
N ILE A 225 19.97 -12.91 11.22
CA ILE A 225 18.68 -13.58 11.37
C ILE A 225 17.99 -13.18 12.66
N GLY A 226 16.68 -12.98 12.58
CA GLY A 226 15.81 -12.70 13.72
C GLY A 226 14.49 -12.11 13.26
N LEU A 227 13.49 -12.15 14.12
CA LEU A 227 12.17 -11.55 13.86
C LEU A 227 11.93 -10.32 14.75
N PHE A 228 12.55 -10.29 15.92
CA PHE A 228 12.43 -9.22 16.91
C PHE A 228 13.82 -8.80 17.39
N ASN A 229 13.93 -7.57 17.89
CA ASN A 229 15.20 -7.01 18.40
C ASN A 229 15.93 -7.94 19.39
N ARG A 230 15.20 -8.67 20.24
CA ARG A 230 15.77 -9.59 21.25
C ARG A 230 16.25 -10.92 20.67
N THR A 231 15.73 -11.32 19.50
CA THR A 231 16.04 -12.61 18.87
C THR A 231 17.00 -12.49 17.68
N MET A 232 17.41 -11.25 17.33
CA MET A 232 18.39 -10.96 16.29
C MET A 232 19.79 -11.44 16.67
N CYS A 233 20.45 -12.04 15.68
CA CYS A 233 21.79 -12.56 15.79
C CYS A 233 22.45 -12.52 14.41
N THR A 234 23.71 -12.12 14.37
CA THR A 234 24.56 -12.22 13.18
C THR A 234 25.35 -13.52 13.29
N VAL A 235 25.21 -14.35 12.26
CA VAL A 235 25.79 -15.70 12.15
C VAL A 235 26.85 -15.68 11.07
N LEU A 236 28.07 -16.02 11.46
CA LEU A 236 29.22 -16.16 10.57
C LEU A 236 29.39 -17.64 10.16
N PRO A 237 29.87 -17.91 8.94
CA PRO A 237 30.32 -19.24 8.56
C PRO A 237 31.63 -19.59 9.30
N GLU A 238 31.89 -20.89 9.50
CA GLU A 238 33.19 -21.38 10.00
C GLU A 238 34.27 -21.26 8.92
N ARG A 239 34.71 -20.02 8.67
CA ARG A 239 35.75 -19.68 7.71
C ARG A 239 36.67 -18.62 8.29
N ASN A 240 37.95 -18.72 7.95
CA ASN A 240 38.93 -17.72 8.31
C ASN A 240 38.86 -16.55 7.35
N TYR A 241 38.70 -15.35 7.89
CA TYR A 241 38.76 -14.08 7.17
C TYR A 241 39.88 -13.23 7.77
N THR A 242 40.47 -12.34 6.98
CA THR A 242 41.33 -11.29 7.52
C THR A 242 40.50 -10.28 8.32
N LEU A 243 41.12 -9.48 9.19
CA LEU A 243 40.42 -8.42 9.92
C LEU A 243 39.77 -7.40 8.97
N GLU A 244 40.42 -7.09 7.85
CA GLU A 244 39.90 -6.22 6.80
C GLU A 244 38.64 -6.81 6.14
N GLN A 245 38.66 -8.12 5.84
CA GLN A 245 37.48 -8.83 5.34
C GLN A 245 36.34 -8.87 6.37
N TYR A 246 36.63 -9.12 7.66
CA TYR A 246 35.63 -9.04 8.72
C TYR A 246 35.01 -7.64 8.80
N GLN A 247 35.82 -6.59 8.67
CA GLN A 247 35.33 -5.21 8.69
C GLN A 247 34.31 -4.97 7.56
N LEU A 248 34.60 -5.44 6.35
CA LEU A 248 33.69 -5.33 5.20
C LEU A 248 32.40 -6.13 5.41
N ILE A 249 32.49 -7.36 5.94
CA ILE A 249 31.33 -8.19 6.29
C ILE A 249 30.45 -7.47 7.33
N PHE A 250 31.07 -6.96 8.40
CA PHE A 250 30.34 -6.33 9.49
C PHE A 250 29.64 -5.05 9.05
N ARG A 251 30.30 -4.22 8.23
CA ARG A 251 29.68 -3.03 7.63
C ARG A 251 28.45 -3.38 6.80
N HIS A 252 28.51 -4.48 6.03
CA HIS A 252 27.37 -4.97 5.26
C HIS A 252 26.21 -5.42 6.15
N GLU A 253 26.49 -6.32 7.09
CA GLU A 253 25.46 -6.90 7.97
C GLU A 253 24.83 -5.88 8.92
N LEU A 254 25.64 -4.99 9.51
CA LEU A 254 25.14 -3.93 10.37
C LEU A 254 24.31 -2.91 9.60
N ARG A 255 24.55 -2.71 8.30
CA ARG A 255 23.72 -1.85 7.45
C ARG A 255 22.32 -2.40 7.28
N HIS A 256 22.17 -3.72 7.09
CA HIS A 256 20.84 -4.35 7.08
C HIS A 256 20.07 -4.09 8.38
N VAL A 257 20.77 -4.09 9.52
CA VAL A 257 20.14 -3.83 10.83
C VAL A 257 19.82 -2.36 11.01
N GLN A 258 20.74 -1.47 10.63
CA GLN A 258 20.56 -0.02 10.67
C GLN A 258 19.32 0.40 9.87
N ARG A 259 19.12 -0.19 8.69
CA ARG A 259 18.00 0.09 7.77
C ARG A 259 16.73 -0.72 8.04
N TRP A 260 16.72 -1.58 9.06
CA TRP A 260 15.58 -2.43 9.39
C TRP A 260 15.14 -3.34 8.23
N ASP A 261 16.09 -3.86 7.46
CA ASP A 261 15.80 -4.67 6.28
C ASP A 261 15.05 -5.96 6.63
N ILE A 262 15.15 -6.44 7.86
CA ILE A 262 14.31 -7.52 8.40
C ILE A 262 12.84 -7.12 8.39
N SER A 263 12.49 -5.92 8.89
CA SER A 263 11.13 -5.41 8.86
C SER A 263 10.63 -5.23 7.43
N THR A 264 11.49 -4.75 6.54
CA THR A 264 11.21 -4.64 5.10
C THR A 264 10.93 -6.01 4.47
N LYS A 265 11.73 -7.03 4.79
CA LYS A 265 11.51 -8.42 4.32
C LYS A 265 10.22 -9.02 4.89
N CYS A 266 9.85 -8.67 6.13
CA CYS A 266 8.54 -9.03 6.70
C CYS A 266 7.38 -8.36 5.95
N PHE A 267 7.52 -7.09 5.57
CA PHE A 267 6.55 -6.40 4.73
C PHE A 267 6.42 -7.06 3.35
N TYR A 268 7.53 -7.45 2.71
CA TYR A 268 7.45 -8.21 1.46
C TYR A 268 6.75 -9.56 1.65
N LEU A 269 7.00 -10.27 2.75
CA LEU A 269 6.24 -11.49 3.05
C LEU A 269 4.74 -11.20 3.13
N PHE A 270 4.37 -10.12 3.81
CA PHE A 270 2.98 -9.70 3.92
C PHE A 270 2.36 -9.42 2.56
N CYS A 271 3.02 -8.65 1.68
CA CYS A 271 2.56 -8.42 0.31
C CYS A 271 2.44 -9.73 -0.49
N LYS A 272 3.39 -10.68 -0.36
CA LYS A 272 3.26 -12.02 -0.98
C LYS A 272 2.04 -12.78 -0.46
N ALA A 273 1.73 -12.67 0.82
CA ALA A 273 0.58 -13.34 1.40
C ALA A 273 -0.73 -12.74 0.87
N LEU A 274 -0.87 -11.41 0.84
CA LEU A 274 -2.05 -10.76 0.28
C LEU A 274 -2.22 -11.03 -1.21
N CYS A 275 -1.12 -11.10 -1.95
CA CYS A 275 -1.12 -11.30 -3.40
C CYS A 275 -0.58 -12.69 -3.79
N TRP A 276 -0.92 -13.73 -3.02
CA TRP A 276 -0.33 -15.07 -3.16
C TRP A 276 -0.53 -15.68 -4.55
N PHE A 277 -1.66 -15.37 -5.19
CA PHE A 277 -2.02 -15.82 -6.54
C PHE A 277 -1.39 -14.96 -7.65
N ASN A 278 -0.81 -13.80 -7.34
CA ASN A 278 -0.33 -12.84 -8.34
C ASN A 278 1.17 -13.08 -8.65
N PRO A 279 1.54 -13.68 -9.80
CA PRO A 279 2.93 -13.95 -10.16
C PRO A 279 3.80 -12.69 -10.29
N LEU A 280 3.21 -11.54 -10.64
CA LEU A 280 3.93 -10.27 -10.72
C LEU A 280 4.42 -9.83 -9.34
N MET A 281 3.64 -10.08 -8.29
CA MET A 281 4.06 -9.79 -6.92
C MET A 281 5.29 -10.62 -6.52
N TRP A 282 5.31 -11.91 -6.88
CA TRP A 282 6.46 -12.77 -6.61
C TRP A 282 7.72 -12.28 -7.34
N ALA A 283 7.57 -11.85 -8.60
CA ALA A 283 8.67 -11.29 -9.37
C ALA A 283 9.17 -9.95 -8.79
N ALA A 284 8.24 -9.06 -8.42
CA ALA A 284 8.50 -7.78 -7.77
C ALA A 284 9.35 -7.97 -6.51
N ILE A 285 8.94 -8.87 -5.63
CA ILE A 285 9.59 -9.07 -4.33
C ILE A 285 10.97 -9.73 -4.46
N ARG A 286 11.17 -10.59 -5.47
CA ARG A 286 12.51 -11.08 -5.81
C ARG A 286 13.44 -9.94 -6.25
N LYS A 287 12.93 -8.99 -7.04
CA LYS A 287 13.70 -7.80 -7.45
C LYS A 287 13.94 -6.85 -6.29
N ALA A 288 12.94 -6.62 -5.45
CA ALA A 288 13.03 -5.80 -4.24
C ALA A 288 14.11 -6.32 -3.29
N SER A 289 14.13 -7.62 -3.03
CA SER A 289 15.16 -8.26 -2.21
C SER A 289 16.57 -8.02 -2.77
N SER A 290 16.73 -8.04 -4.09
CA SER A 290 18.02 -7.73 -4.70
C SER A 290 18.38 -6.25 -4.69
N ASP A 291 17.40 -5.34 -4.70
CA ASP A 291 17.67 -3.90 -4.58
C ASP A 291 18.11 -3.52 -3.16
N LEU A 292 17.64 -4.24 -2.13
CA LEU A 292 18.17 -4.12 -0.76
C LEU A 292 19.66 -4.47 -0.70
N GLU A 293 20.06 -5.61 -1.25
CA GLU A 293 21.47 -6.02 -1.29
C GLU A 293 22.33 -5.00 -2.03
N LEU A 294 21.88 -4.53 -3.20
CA LEU A 294 22.59 -3.50 -3.97
C LEU A 294 22.71 -2.17 -3.20
N SER A 295 21.70 -1.81 -2.42
CA SER A 295 21.71 -0.62 -1.57
C SER A 295 22.71 -0.75 -0.42
N CYS A 296 22.90 -1.95 0.13
CA CYS A 296 23.93 -2.21 1.14
C CYS A 296 25.32 -2.16 0.49
N ASP A 297 25.52 -2.88 -0.61
CA ASP A 297 26.79 -2.92 -1.35
C ASP A 297 27.25 -1.52 -1.75
N GLU A 298 26.36 -0.71 -2.34
CA GLU A 298 26.64 0.67 -2.80
C GLU A 298 27.21 1.53 -1.67
N MET A 299 26.82 1.24 -0.43
CA MET A 299 27.26 2.01 0.71
C MET A 299 28.46 1.43 1.45
N VAL A 300 28.73 0.12 1.35
CA VAL A 300 30.00 -0.45 1.81
C VAL A 300 31.16 0.12 0.99
N VAL A 301 30.95 0.33 -0.31
CA VAL A 301 31.98 0.84 -1.22
C VAL A 301 31.93 2.35 -1.47
N TYR A 302 31.08 3.05 -0.71
CA TYR A 302 30.94 4.49 -0.86
C TYR A 302 32.22 5.20 -0.39
N ASP A 303 32.85 5.95 -1.29
CA ASP A 303 34.15 6.62 -1.06
C ASP A 303 35.32 5.65 -0.73
N ALA A 304 35.15 4.36 -1.01
CA ALA A 304 36.17 3.35 -0.79
C ALA A 304 37.22 3.36 -1.91
N GLU A 305 38.48 3.14 -1.52
CA GLU A 305 39.59 3.00 -2.46
C GLU A 305 39.42 1.78 -3.38
N ASP A 306 40.10 1.82 -4.53
CA ASP A 306 40.00 0.77 -5.56
C ASP A 306 40.45 -0.60 -5.04
N HIS A 307 41.40 -0.64 -4.09
CA HIS A 307 41.84 -1.85 -3.40
C HIS A 307 40.71 -2.47 -2.57
N THR A 308 40.12 -1.71 -1.64
CA THR A 308 39.02 -2.15 -0.79
C THR A 308 37.81 -2.62 -1.61
N ARG A 309 37.55 -1.99 -2.75
CA ARG A 309 36.47 -2.37 -3.66
C ARG A 309 36.71 -3.74 -4.31
N ARG A 310 37.96 -4.04 -4.70
CA ARG A 310 38.35 -5.35 -5.26
C ARG A 310 38.30 -6.43 -4.20
N GLU A 311 38.77 -6.14 -3.00
CA GLU A 311 38.71 -7.06 -1.85
C GLU A 311 37.26 -7.38 -1.47
N TYR A 312 36.38 -6.38 -1.45
CA TYR A 312 34.97 -6.62 -1.24
C TYR A 312 34.36 -7.46 -2.38
N ALA A 313 34.71 -7.19 -3.64
CA ALA A 313 34.24 -7.98 -4.76
C ALA A 313 34.72 -9.45 -4.72
N SER A 314 35.96 -9.72 -4.31
CA SER A 314 36.46 -11.09 -4.14
C SER A 314 35.73 -11.78 -3.00
N LEU A 315 35.49 -11.09 -1.89
CA LEU A 315 34.70 -11.60 -0.78
C LEU A 315 33.27 -11.96 -1.21
N LEU A 316 32.61 -11.14 -2.05
CA LEU A 316 31.29 -11.45 -2.61
C LEU A 316 31.29 -12.73 -3.46
N LEU A 317 32.37 -12.98 -4.22
CA LEU A 317 32.52 -14.20 -5.02
C LEU A 317 32.77 -15.42 -4.14
N GLU A 318 33.62 -15.26 -3.13
CA GLU A 318 34.01 -16.31 -2.19
C GLU A 318 32.87 -16.76 -1.27
N THR A 319 31.93 -15.86 -0.97
CA THR A 319 30.77 -16.13 -0.09
C THR A 319 29.52 -16.54 -0.86
N ALA A 320 29.51 -16.48 -2.19
CA ALA A 320 28.37 -16.89 -3.01
C ALA A 320 28.22 -18.43 -3.05
N GLY A 321 27.64 -19.00 -2.00
CA GLY A 321 27.32 -20.42 -1.89
C GLY A 321 26.04 -20.68 -1.09
N ASP A 322 25.13 -21.44 -1.70
CA ASP A 322 23.96 -22.16 -1.16
C ASP A 322 22.73 -21.39 -0.60
N GLU A 323 21.55 -21.72 -1.16
CA GLU A 323 20.28 -20.98 -1.05
C GLU A 323 19.30 -21.62 -0.03
N ARG A 324 18.91 -20.96 1.07
CA ARG A 324 17.65 -21.20 1.83
C ARG A 324 17.42 -20.16 2.96
N GLY A 325 16.18 -19.65 3.14
CA GLY A 325 15.71 -19.00 4.38
C GLY A 325 15.42 -17.47 4.34
N PHE A 326 14.83 -16.93 5.42
CA PHE A 326 14.78 -15.47 5.65
C PHE A 326 16.10 -15.03 6.27
N THR A 327 17.02 -14.64 5.41
CA THR A 327 18.36 -14.22 5.79
C THR A 327 18.71 -12.95 5.03
N THR A 328 19.76 -12.26 5.47
CA THR A 328 20.52 -11.30 4.65
C THR A 328 21.50 -12.01 3.71
N CYS A 329 21.42 -13.34 3.55
CA CYS A 329 22.33 -14.06 2.66
C CYS A 329 22.27 -13.49 1.24
N LEU A 330 23.34 -12.79 0.93
CA LEU A 330 23.99 -12.64 -0.34
C LEU A 330 23.64 -13.74 -1.37
N SER A 331 23.07 -13.28 -2.49
CA SER A 331 23.03 -13.92 -3.80
C SER A 331 21.99 -15.02 -4.05
N ALA A 332 20.78 -14.61 -4.41
CA ALA A 332 19.68 -15.45 -4.91
C ALA A 332 19.68 -15.73 -6.43
N SER A 333 20.80 -15.56 -7.14
CA SER A 333 21.08 -16.09 -8.51
C SER A 333 22.39 -15.54 -9.05
N ALA A 334 23.04 -16.24 -9.98
CA ALA A 334 24.22 -15.75 -10.71
C ALA A 334 24.02 -14.36 -11.35
N SER A 335 22.78 -14.06 -11.78
CA SER A 335 22.42 -12.73 -12.30
C SER A 335 22.43 -11.63 -11.25
N SER A 336 22.08 -11.96 -9.99
CA SER A 336 22.14 -11.05 -8.85
C SER A 336 23.59 -10.76 -8.48
N LEU A 337 24.41 -11.80 -8.32
CA LEU A 337 25.83 -11.67 -8.02
C LEU A 337 26.57 -10.83 -9.06
N ARG A 338 26.38 -11.14 -10.35
CA ARG A 338 26.96 -10.36 -11.46
C ARG A 338 26.62 -8.87 -11.35
N ARG A 339 25.39 -8.55 -10.97
CA ARG A 339 24.93 -7.17 -10.84
C ARG A 339 25.55 -6.47 -9.64
N ARG A 340 25.68 -7.16 -8.51
CA ARG A 340 26.36 -6.65 -7.30
C ARG A 340 27.82 -6.35 -7.58
N LEU A 341 28.54 -7.31 -8.17
CA LEU A 341 29.93 -7.13 -8.61
C LEU A 341 30.09 -5.95 -9.56
N LYS A 342 29.19 -5.80 -10.55
CA LYS A 342 29.22 -4.64 -11.45
C LYS A 342 29.03 -3.31 -10.70
N GLY A 343 28.14 -3.28 -9.70
CA GLY A 343 27.90 -2.08 -8.88
C GLY A 343 29.11 -1.72 -8.01
N VAL A 344 29.77 -2.72 -7.44
CA VAL A 344 30.99 -2.56 -6.63
C VAL A 344 32.20 -2.13 -7.47
N MET A 345 32.39 -2.75 -8.65
CA MET A 345 33.55 -2.53 -9.50
C MET A 345 33.44 -1.28 -10.39
N VAL A 346 32.23 -0.78 -10.62
CA VAL A 346 31.99 0.46 -11.38
C VAL A 346 30.92 1.28 -10.66
N PRO A 347 31.25 1.90 -9.52
CA PRO A 347 30.35 2.79 -8.81
C PRO A 347 30.01 3.95 -9.75
N ARG A 348 28.72 4.27 -9.80
CA ARG A 348 28.21 5.40 -10.57
C ARG A 348 27.68 6.42 -9.59
N GLU A 349 28.03 7.68 -9.79
CA GLU A 349 27.34 8.76 -9.09
C GLU A 349 25.91 8.86 -9.62
N ARG A 350 24.97 8.39 -8.80
CA ARG A 350 23.54 8.49 -9.09
C ARG A 350 22.94 9.60 -8.25
N GLY A 351 21.88 10.24 -8.76
CA GLY A 351 21.09 11.16 -7.96
C GLY A 351 20.49 10.43 -6.75
N SER A 352 20.20 11.17 -5.68
CA SER A 352 19.58 10.60 -4.47
C SER A 352 18.33 9.79 -4.80
N GLY A 353 17.50 10.27 -5.74
CA GLY A 353 16.20 9.71 -6.10
C GLY A 353 15.04 10.28 -5.28
N ALA A 354 15.32 11.22 -4.38
CA ALA A 354 14.32 11.84 -3.51
C ALA A 354 13.14 12.46 -4.28
N LEU A 355 13.43 13.24 -5.32
CA LEU A 355 12.40 13.86 -6.16
C LEU A 355 11.54 12.83 -6.88
N VAL A 356 12.14 11.74 -7.37
CA VAL A 356 11.40 10.64 -8.01
C VAL A 356 10.47 9.94 -7.01
N LEU A 357 10.94 9.70 -5.78
CA LEU A 357 10.10 9.14 -4.71
C LEU A 357 8.91 10.06 -4.38
N GLY A 358 9.16 11.37 -4.26
CA GLY A 358 8.11 12.34 -4.00
C GLY A 358 7.09 12.45 -5.13
N LEU A 359 7.53 12.45 -6.39
CA LEU A 359 6.65 12.46 -7.56
C LEU A 359 5.80 11.19 -7.63
N ILE A 360 6.39 10.01 -7.45
CA ILE A 360 5.63 8.75 -7.47
C ILE A 360 4.63 8.73 -6.31
N MET A 361 5.00 9.26 -5.13
CA MET A 361 4.07 9.38 -4.01
C MET A 361 2.90 10.31 -4.34
N ALA A 362 3.16 11.46 -4.94
CA ALA A 362 2.12 12.39 -5.37
C ALA A 362 1.18 11.75 -6.42
N VAL A 363 1.73 11.03 -7.40
CA VAL A 363 0.94 10.30 -8.40
C VAL A 363 0.09 9.21 -7.74
N LEU A 364 0.63 8.46 -6.78
CA LEU A 364 -0.14 7.45 -6.04
C LEU A 364 -1.35 8.05 -5.33
N VAL A 365 -1.20 9.22 -4.69
CA VAL A 365 -2.29 9.94 -4.03
C VAL A 365 -3.29 10.50 -5.04
N LEU A 366 -2.83 11.07 -6.15
CA LEU A 366 -3.72 11.64 -7.17
C LEU A 366 -4.53 10.57 -7.89
N CYS A 367 -3.93 9.41 -8.13
CA CYS A 367 -4.58 8.27 -8.78
C CYS A 367 -5.42 7.43 -7.82
N SER A 368 -5.42 7.75 -6.53
CA SER A 368 -6.16 7.00 -5.55
C SER A 368 -7.68 7.16 -5.74
N GLY A 369 -8.43 6.08 -5.58
CA GLY A 369 -9.87 6.04 -5.86
C GLY A 369 -10.29 6.11 -7.34
N LEU A 370 -9.37 6.19 -8.31
CA LEU A 370 -9.74 6.18 -9.74
C LEU A 370 -10.22 4.81 -10.24
N ILE A 371 -9.83 3.74 -9.55
CA ILE A 371 -10.28 2.37 -9.83
C ILE A 371 -11.15 1.94 -8.68
N TRP A 372 -12.37 1.51 -9.00
CA TRP A 372 -13.33 0.97 -8.04
C TRP A 372 -13.57 -0.50 -8.31
N VAL A 373 -13.76 -1.27 -7.23
CA VAL A 373 -14.21 -2.66 -7.33
C VAL A 373 -15.51 -2.76 -6.56
N SER A 374 -16.60 -3.08 -7.25
CA SER A 374 -17.93 -3.18 -6.63
C SER A 374 -18.40 -4.62 -6.58
N THR A 375 -18.91 -5.03 -5.42
CA THR A 375 -19.58 -6.32 -5.21
C THR A 375 -21.10 -6.23 -5.25
N ALA A 376 -21.65 -5.04 -5.48
CA ALA A 376 -23.09 -4.79 -5.54
C ALA A 376 -23.44 -4.07 -6.85
N ASN A 377 -23.96 -4.85 -7.79
CA ASN A 377 -24.41 -4.38 -9.10
C ASN A 377 -25.81 -4.96 -9.36
N GLY A 378 -26.73 -4.15 -9.87
CA GLY A 378 -28.11 -4.58 -10.07
C GLY A 378 -28.96 -3.45 -10.61
N THR A 379 -30.26 -3.56 -10.42
CA THR A 379 -31.18 -2.46 -10.73
C THR A 379 -31.31 -1.55 -9.51
N ALA A 380 -31.74 -0.29 -9.72
CA ALA A 380 -31.95 0.62 -8.59
C ALA A 380 -33.09 0.13 -7.69
N GLY A 381 -34.04 -0.62 -8.25
CA GLY A 381 -35.07 -1.31 -7.48
C GLY A 381 -34.48 -2.27 -6.46
N GLU A 382 -33.48 -3.07 -6.85
CA GLU A 382 -32.83 -4.03 -5.95
C GLU A 382 -31.93 -3.35 -4.91
N LEU A 383 -31.20 -2.31 -5.30
CA LEU A 383 -30.13 -1.72 -4.48
C LEU A 383 -30.54 -0.47 -3.68
N LEU A 384 -31.42 0.37 -4.22
CA LEU A 384 -31.90 1.60 -3.57
C LEU A 384 -33.28 1.42 -2.94
N PHE A 385 -34.12 0.56 -3.50
CA PHE A 385 -35.53 0.42 -3.09
C PHE A 385 -35.91 -1.03 -2.74
N PRO A 386 -35.24 -1.70 -1.78
CA PRO A 386 -35.43 -3.12 -1.50
C PRO A 386 -36.89 -3.49 -1.15
N ASN A 387 -37.64 -2.56 -0.56
CA ASN A 387 -39.08 -2.68 -0.27
C ASN A 387 -39.89 -1.66 -1.09
N GLN A 388 -39.99 -1.86 -2.40
CA GLN A 388 -40.67 -0.94 -3.32
C GLN A 388 -42.09 -0.55 -2.88
N GLU A 389 -42.85 -1.47 -2.29
CA GLU A 389 -44.23 -1.21 -1.83
C GLU A 389 -44.32 -0.20 -0.67
N GLU A 390 -43.20 0.08 0.02
CA GLU A 390 -43.15 0.95 1.20
C GLU A 390 -42.52 2.31 0.90
N VAL A 391 -41.98 2.52 -0.31
CA VAL A 391 -41.32 3.78 -0.70
C VAL A 391 -42.36 4.82 -1.08
N ILE A 392 -42.32 5.97 -0.40
CA ILE A 392 -43.18 7.11 -0.68
C ILE A 392 -42.32 8.33 -0.98
N PHE A 393 -42.42 8.87 -2.20
CA PHE A 393 -41.85 10.18 -2.52
C PHE A 393 -42.66 11.28 -1.83
N GLN A 394 -41.99 12.10 -1.02
CA GLN A 394 -42.58 13.26 -0.34
C GLN A 394 -42.49 14.52 -1.20
N SER A 395 -41.40 14.66 -1.95
CA SER A 395 -41.24 15.71 -2.95
C SER A 395 -40.27 15.27 -4.03
N VAL A 396 -40.47 15.76 -5.25
CA VAL A 396 -39.67 15.44 -6.43
C VAL A 396 -39.40 16.72 -7.19
N ASN A 397 -38.13 17.00 -7.42
CA ASN A 397 -37.65 18.14 -8.19
C ASN A 397 -36.86 17.63 -9.41
N VAL A 398 -37.35 17.90 -10.61
CA VAL A 398 -36.70 17.52 -11.88
C VAL A 398 -36.16 18.76 -12.57
N TYR A 399 -34.90 18.72 -13.00
CA TYR A 399 -34.20 19.79 -13.71
C TYR A 399 -33.73 19.28 -15.07
N VAL A 400 -34.21 19.89 -16.15
CA VAL A 400 -33.77 19.61 -17.53
C VAL A 400 -33.40 20.94 -18.19
N GLY A 401 -32.12 21.13 -18.53
CA GLY A 401 -31.64 22.40 -19.10
C GLY A 401 -31.87 23.61 -18.18
N SER A 402 -32.58 24.63 -18.65
CA SER A 402 -32.98 25.79 -17.83
C SER A 402 -34.19 25.51 -16.94
N ASP A 403 -34.95 24.46 -17.26
CA ASP A 403 -36.31 24.29 -16.79
C ASP A 403 -36.34 23.36 -15.57
N SER A 404 -37.36 23.53 -14.73
CA SER A 404 -37.52 22.72 -13.54
C SER A 404 -38.97 22.59 -13.13
N VAL A 405 -39.35 21.40 -12.67
CA VAL A 405 -40.64 21.11 -12.08
C VAL A 405 -40.44 20.64 -10.65
N ASP A 406 -41.20 21.22 -9.71
CA ASP A 406 -41.24 20.83 -8.29
C ASP A 406 -42.63 20.28 -7.98
N VAL A 407 -42.70 19.01 -7.61
CA VAL A 407 -43.92 18.34 -7.18
C VAL A 407 -43.80 18.04 -5.70
N ARG A 408 -44.77 18.51 -4.93
CA ARG A 408 -44.91 18.23 -3.49
C ARG A 408 -46.05 17.23 -3.30
N GLU A 409 -45.83 16.23 -2.45
CA GLU A 409 -46.82 15.19 -2.16
C GLU A 409 -47.38 14.52 -3.42
N PRO A 410 -46.51 13.92 -4.28
CA PRO A 410 -46.93 13.30 -5.53
C PRO A 410 -48.03 12.24 -5.34
N SER A 411 -49.00 12.18 -6.26
CA SER A 411 -50.10 11.21 -6.20
C SER A 411 -49.61 9.76 -6.11
N PRO A 412 -50.44 8.83 -5.59
CA PRO A 412 -50.12 7.41 -5.60
C PRO A 412 -49.90 6.81 -7.00
N THR A 413 -50.37 7.49 -8.05
CA THR A 413 -50.16 7.10 -9.45
C THR A 413 -48.78 7.55 -9.92
N MET A 414 -48.41 8.82 -9.70
CA MET A 414 -47.08 9.33 -10.00
C MET A 414 -45.99 8.62 -9.20
N ASN A 415 -46.22 8.36 -7.91
CA ASN A 415 -45.28 7.61 -7.06
C ASN A 415 -44.94 6.24 -7.67
N ARG A 416 -45.96 5.50 -8.14
CA ARG A 416 -45.77 4.20 -8.79
C ARG A 416 -45.05 4.30 -10.14
N ALA A 417 -45.39 5.31 -10.95
CA ALA A 417 -44.73 5.54 -12.24
C ALA A 417 -43.24 5.90 -12.06
N LEU A 418 -42.93 6.83 -11.15
CA LEU A 418 -41.56 7.19 -10.81
C LEU A 418 -40.78 6.01 -10.26
N LEU A 419 -41.39 5.23 -9.36
CA LEU A 419 -40.71 4.08 -8.79
C LEU A 419 -40.42 3.01 -9.85
N ALA A 420 -41.33 2.78 -10.81
CA ALA A 420 -41.09 1.85 -11.92
C ALA A 420 -39.93 2.31 -12.81
N GLU A 421 -39.96 3.58 -13.26
CA GLU A 421 -38.90 4.15 -14.10
C GLU A 421 -37.53 4.15 -13.40
N LEU A 422 -37.49 4.58 -12.13
CA LEU A 422 -36.25 4.60 -11.39
C LEU A 422 -35.75 3.20 -11.07
N SER A 423 -36.64 2.25 -10.79
CA SER A 423 -36.25 0.89 -10.37
C SER A 423 -35.54 0.10 -11.46
N ASP A 424 -35.86 0.33 -12.73
CA ASP A 424 -35.26 -0.38 -13.86
C ASP A 424 -33.85 0.12 -14.23
N LEU A 425 -33.41 1.24 -13.66
CA LEU A 425 -32.09 1.81 -13.95
C LEU A 425 -30.98 0.86 -13.48
N PRO A 426 -30.05 0.45 -14.38
CA PRO A 426 -28.90 -0.34 -13.97
C PRO A 426 -27.94 0.53 -13.19
N VAL A 427 -27.65 0.12 -11.96
CA VAL A 427 -26.77 0.86 -11.05
C VAL A 427 -25.70 -0.04 -10.46
N THR A 428 -24.52 0.53 -10.34
CA THR A 428 -23.38 -0.08 -9.67
C THR A 428 -23.07 0.70 -8.40
N LYS A 429 -23.08 0.04 -7.25
CA LYS A 429 -22.68 0.68 -5.98
C LYS A 429 -21.23 1.14 -6.09
N LEU A 430 -21.01 2.42 -5.81
CA LEU A 430 -19.70 2.97 -5.61
C LEU A 430 -19.45 3.01 -4.11
N ALA A 431 -19.70 4.15 -3.49
CA ALA A 431 -18.94 4.62 -2.36
C ALA A 431 -19.84 5.24 -1.31
N VAL A 432 -19.46 5.18 -0.05
CA VAL A 432 -19.98 6.14 0.94
C VAL A 432 -19.20 7.44 0.78
N GLY A 433 -19.87 8.57 0.56
CA GLY A 433 -19.22 9.84 0.26
C GLY A 433 -20.16 11.05 0.30
N PRO A 434 -19.66 12.24 -0.07
CA PRO A 434 -20.48 13.44 -0.11
C PRO A 434 -21.54 13.37 -1.20
N ASN A 435 -22.66 14.05 -0.99
CA ASN A 435 -23.77 14.11 -1.92
C ASN A 435 -23.37 14.78 -3.26
N ILE A 436 -23.97 14.36 -4.37
CA ILE A 436 -23.69 14.86 -5.73
C ILE A 436 -23.91 16.38 -5.78
N PRO A 437 -23.04 17.21 -6.37
CA PRO A 437 -23.23 18.66 -6.37
C PRO A 437 -24.57 19.07 -7.02
N GLY A 438 -25.29 19.99 -6.39
CA GLY A 438 -26.58 20.46 -6.89
C GLY A 438 -26.54 21.30 -8.18
N SER A 439 -25.36 21.60 -8.70
CA SER A 439 -25.15 22.31 -9.96
C SER A 439 -25.21 21.42 -11.20
N ALA A 440 -25.18 20.09 -11.04
CA ALA A 440 -25.27 19.16 -12.15
C ALA A 440 -26.68 19.22 -12.77
N LYS A 441 -26.74 19.29 -14.10
CA LYS A 441 -27.96 19.22 -14.90
C LYS A 441 -27.69 18.32 -16.12
N PRO A 442 -28.64 17.48 -16.54
CA PRO A 442 -29.96 17.24 -15.94
C PRO A 442 -29.88 16.55 -14.57
N ARG A 443 -30.91 16.73 -13.72
CA ARG A 443 -30.92 16.24 -12.33
C ARG A 443 -32.33 15.99 -11.80
N LEU A 444 -32.52 14.90 -11.08
CA LEU A 444 -33.68 14.66 -10.22
C LEU A 444 -33.24 14.69 -8.76
N SER A 445 -34.02 15.34 -7.90
CA SER A 445 -33.80 15.40 -6.46
C SER A 445 -35.11 15.11 -5.75
N ALA A 446 -35.15 14.06 -4.95
CA ALA A 446 -36.37 13.63 -4.29
C ALA A 446 -36.15 13.33 -2.81
N PHE A 447 -37.09 13.75 -1.98
CA PHE A 447 -37.20 13.24 -0.61
C PHE A 447 -38.14 12.07 -0.63
N LEU A 448 -37.73 10.96 -0.03
CA LEU A 448 -38.51 9.75 0.06
C LEU A 448 -38.45 9.20 1.48
N SER A 449 -39.55 8.62 1.94
CA SER A 449 -39.62 7.93 3.22
C SER A 449 -39.92 6.46 3.00
N ASP A 450 -39.17 5.61 3.69
CA ASP A 450 -39.59 4.22 3.95
C ASP A 450 -40.16 4.11 5.38
N ARG A 451 -40.50 2.90 5.85
CA ARG A 451 -41.07 2.69 7.19
C ARG A 451 -40.15 3.08 8.34
N GLU A 452 -38.84 3.14 8.12
CA GLU A 452 -37.83 3.30 9.16
C GLU A 452 -37.02 4.60 9.02
N HIS A 453 -36.87 5.14 7.80
CA HIS A 453 -35.90 6.18 7.47
C HIS A 453 -36.45 7.26 6.52
N LEU A 454 -36.04 8.51 6.76
CA LEU A 454 -36.16 9.57 5.76
C LEU A 454 -34.92 9.59 4.88
N GLN A 455 -35.09 9.59 3.57
CA GLN A 455 -34.00 9.50 2.61
C GLN A 455 -34.07 10.63 1.59
N TYR A 456 -32.91 11.01 1.09
CA TYR A 456 -32.76 12.01 0.04
C TYR A 456 -32.02 11.43 -1.15
N LEU A 457 -32.74 11.29 -2.26
CA LEU A 457 -32.26 10.78 -3.53
C LEU A 457 -31.85 11.94 -4.43
N ARG A 458 -30.68 11.80 -5.08
CA ARG A 458 -30.24 12.70 -6.13
C ARG A 458 -29.71 11.88 -7.30
N LEU A 459 -30.30 12.06 -8.47
CA LEU A 459 -29.96 11.38 -9.72
C LEU A 459 -29.46 12.40 -10.74
N THR A 460 -28.43 12.04 -11.50
CA THR A 460 -27.84 12.82 -12.61
C THR A 460 -27.38 11.86 -13.70
N ASP A 461 -26.97 12.38 -14.86
CA ASP A 461 -26.34 11.56 -15.90
C ASP A 461 -25.07 10.87 -15.38
N GLY A 462 -25.17 9.56 -15.15
CA GLY A 462 -24.07 8.69 -14.75
C GLY A 462 -23.84 8.53 -13.25
N LEU A 463 -24.50 9.31 -12.38
CA LEU A 463 -24.36 9.19 -10.92
C LEU A 463 -25.70 9.32 -10.20
N CYS A 464 -25.86 8.52 -9.15
CA CYS A 464 -26.98 8.57 -8.23
C CYS A 464 -26.45 8.55 -6.79
N SER A 465 -27.04 9.32 -5.88
CA SER A 465 -26.72 9.29 -4.45
C SER A 465 -27.97 9.19 -3.62
N LEU A 466 -27.93 8.32 -2.61
CA LEU A 466 -28.98 8.11 -1.63
C LEU A 466 -28.43 8.45 -0.24
N THR A 467 -28.99 9.48 0.39
CA THR A 467 -28.60 9.94 1.72
C THR A 467 -29.66 9.55 2.73
N ILE A 468 -29.28 8.85 3.79
CA ILE A 468 -30.18 8.58 4.92
C ILE A 468 -30.08 9.76 5.89
N LEU A 469 -31.22 10.36 6.26
CA LEU A 469 -31.33 11.59 7.05
C LEU A 469 -31.57 11.34 8.55
N ASP A 470 -31.37 10.10 9.00
CA ASP A 470 -31.64 9.68 10.37
C ASP A 470 -30.45 9.95 11.30
N GLY A 471 -30.31 11.20 11.76
CA GLY A 471 -29.35 11.58 12.80
C GLY A 471 -28.55 12.85 12.50
N ILE A 472 -27.44 13.02 13.22
CA ILE A 472 -26.55 14.20 13.11
C ILE A 472 -25.58 14.07 11.91
N ASP A 473 -25.31 12.85 11.46
CA ASP A 473 -24.37 12.57 10.37
C ASP A 473 -25.11 12.05 9.13
N GLU A 474 -25.23 12.89 8.10
CA GLU A 474 -25.78 12.54 6.79
C GLU A 474 -24.81 11.63 6.03
N VAL A 475 -25.08 10.32 5.99
CA VAL A 475 -24.27 9.37 5.22
C VAL A 475 -24.91 9.16 3.86
N SER A 476 -24.21 9.55 2.79
CA SER A 476 -24.68 9.33 1.41
C SER A 476 -23.95 8.14 0.78
N THR A 477 -24.72 7.22 0.19
CA THR A 477 -24.19 6.16 -0.65
C THR A 477 -24.30 6.58 -2.11
N LEU A 478 -23.19 6.55 -2.83
CA LEU A 478 -23.06 6.87 -4.25
C LEU A 478 -23.13 5.61 -5.10
N TYR A 479 -23.78 5.73 -6.23
CA TYR A 479 -23.96 4.72 -7.26
C TYR A 479 -23.59 5.33 -8.61
N ARG A 480 -23.02 4.51 -9.49
CA ARG A 480 -22.87 4.84 -10.91
C ARG A 480 -24.11 4.35 -11.64
N VAL A 481 -24.68 5.20 -12.48
CA VAL A 481 -25.80 4.84 -13.35
C VAL A 481 -25.20 4.38 -14.67
N ASP A 482 -25.40 3.11 -15.03
CA ASP A 482 -24.75 2.49 -16.18
C ASP A 482 -25.60 2.58 -17.47
N GLY A 483 -26.83 3.10 -17.37
CA GLY A 483 -27.78 3.24 -18.48
C GLY A 483 -28.22 4.69 -18.72
N PRO A 484 -28.86 4.98 -19.87
CA PRO A 484 -29.47 6.29 -20.13
C PRO A 484 -30.65 6.51 -19.18
N VAL A 485 -30.79 7.75 -18.69
CA VAL A 485 -31.94 8.18 -17.89
C VAL A 485 -32.92 8.89 -18.82
N ASP A 486 -34.20 8.50 -18.81
CA ASP A 486 -35.24 9.17 -19.58
C ASP A 486 -35.66 10.50 -18.91
N TRP A 487 -34.87 11.54 -19.14
CA TRP A 487 -35.12 12.86 -18.56
C TRP A 487 -36.38 13.54 -19.08
N GLU A 488 -36.73 13.31 -20.35
CA GLU A 488 -37.95 13.88 -20.94
C GLU A 488 -39.19 13.21 -20.36
N GLY A 489 -39.19 11.89 -20.21
CA GLY A 489 -40.26 11.14 -19.54
C GLY A 489 -40.42 11.55 -18.07
N LEU A 490 -39.31 11.64 -17.32
CA LEU A 490 -39.34 12.09 -15.92
C LEU A 490 -39.85 13.54 -15.77
N TYR A 491 -39.50 14.42 -16.70
CA TYR A 491 -39.97 15.80 -16.71
C TYR A 491 -41.48 15.87 -17.03
N ALA A 492 -41.93 15.16 -18.06
CA ALA A 492 -43.33 15.11 -18.45
C ALA A 492 -44.23 14.54 -17.33
N LEU A 493 -43.79 13.46 -16.67
CA LEU A 493 -44.48 12.89 -15.50
C LEU A 493 -44.62 13.89 -14.35
N ALA A 494 -43.58 14.70 -14.10
CA ALA A 494 -43.62 15.73 -13.07
C ALA A 494 -44.50 16.92 -13.49
N GLU A 495 -44.45 17.31 -14.76
CA GLU A 495 -45.23 18.43 -15.29
C GLU A 495 -46.74 18.14 -15.24
N GLU A 496 -47.16 16.94 -15.62
CA GLU A 496 -48.57 16.50 -15.61
C GLU A 496 -49.20 16.50 -14.21
N GLU A 497 -48.44 16.20 -13.17
CA GLU A 497 -48.91 16.26 -11.77
C GLU A 497 -48.91 17.70 -11.22
N SER A 498 -48.02 18.56 -11.72
CA SER A 498 -47.93 19.96 -11.29
C SER A 498 -49.02 20.87 -11.88
N SER A 499 -49.60 20.45 -13.01
CA SER A 499 -50.67 21.14 -13.75
C SER A 499 -52.05 20.76 -13.24
#